data_AF-A0A354GZL4-F1
#
_entry.id   AF-A0A354GZL4-F1
#
_cell.length_a   1.000
_cell.length_b   1.000
_cell.length_c   1.000
_cell.angle_alpha   90.00
_cell.angle_beta   90.00
_cell.angle_gamma   90.00
#
_symmetry.space_group_name_H-M   'P 1'
#
loop_
_entity.id
_entity.type
_entity.pdbx_description
1 polymer ?
#
loop_
_entity_poly.entity_id
_entity_poly.type
_entity_poly.pdbx_seq_one_letter_code
_entity_poly.pdbx_strand_id
1 'polypeptide(L)'
;QIQPARERFAFKEVKESYRLIDDDGESVVVATWEEKRKEVAALLDAVHRRATRANFRKLAPYQVNMRRYELAKPGCPAGPEADKLFVWRGGYDDELGLVGDNADVLLLV
;
A
#
# COMPACT_ATOMS: atom_id res chain seq x y z
N GLN A 1 -6.74 0.39 -32.54
CA GLN A 1 -7.96 1.21 -32.39
C GLN A 1 -8.90 0.51 -31.42
N ILE A 2 -9.45 1.21 -30.41
CA ILE A 2 -10.21 0.61 -29.29
C ILE A 2 -11.73 0.60 -29.48
N GLN A 3 -12.22 1.34 -30.47
CA GLN A 3 -13.65 1.56 -30.70
C GLN A 3 -14.44 0.31 -31.11
N PRO A 4 -13.92 -0.58 -31.98
CA PRO A 4 -14.59 -1.83 -32.30
C PRO A 4 -14.77 -2.77 -31.09
N ALA A 5 -13.84 -2.73 -30.14
CA ALA A 5 -13.91 -3.53 -28.91
C ALA A 5 -14.96 -2.99 -27.92
N ARG A 6 -15.15 -1.66 -27.88
CA ARG A 6 -16.23 -1.02 -27.10
C ARG A 6 -17.61 -1.35 -27.65
N GLU A 7 -17.78 -1.27 -28.98
CA GLU A 7 -19.05 -1.56 -29.66
C GLU A 7 -19.50 -3.02 -29.47
N ARG A 8 -18.54 -3.93 -29.27
CA ARG A 8 -18.80 -5.36 -29.01
C ARG A 8 -18.83 -5.73 -27.52
N PHE A 9 -18.77 -4.75 -26.62
CA PHE A 9 -18.72 -4.97 -25.16
C PHE A 9 -17.60 -5.93 -24.72
N ALA A 10 -16.45 -5.91 -25.42
CA ALA A 10 -15.27 -6.70 -25.09
C ALA A 10 -14.49 -6.06 -23.93
N PHE A 11 -15.11 -5.97 -22.75
CA PHE A 11 -14.61 -5.20 -21.60
C PHE A 11 -13.20 -5.60 -21.15
N LYS A 12 -12.83 -6.88 -21.29
CA LYS A 12 -11.48 -7.37 -20.96
C LYS A 12 -10.42 -6.82 -21.92
N GLU A 13 -10.66 -6.87 -23.22
CA GLU A 13 -9.76 -6.33 -24.25
C GLU A 13 -9.65 -4.81 -24.16
N VAL A 14 -10.78 -4.14 -23.85
CA VAL A 14 -10.81 -2.70 -23.60
C VAL A 14 -9.99 -2.35 -22.36
N LYS A 15 -10.10 -3.11 -21.27
CA LYS A 15 -9.31 -2.92 -20.04
C LYS A 15 -7.81 -3.04 -20.30
N GLU A 16 -7.40 -4.11 -20.97
CA GLU A 16 -6.00 -4.36 -21.35
C GLU A 16 -5.47 -3.26 -22.29
N SER A 17 -6.28 -2.82 -23.25
CA SER A 17 -5.89 -1.80 -24.24
C SER A 17 -5.84 -0.37 -23.66
N TYR A 18 -6.68 -0.04 -22.68
CA TYR A 18 -6.61 1.24 -21.95
C TYR A 18 -5.50 1.25 -20.89
N ARG A 19 -4.82 0.12 -20.63
CA ARG A 19 -3.95 -0.07 -19.46
C ARG A 19 -4.64 0.45 -18.19
N LEU A 20 -5.93 0.13 -18.04
CA LEU A 20 -6.65 0.50 -16.81
C LEU A 20 -5.88 -0.11 -15.66
N ILE A 21 -5.49 0.76 -14.72
CA ILE A 21 -4.74 0.40 -13.52
C ILE A 21 -5.50 -0.75 -12.86
N ASP A 22 -4.87 -1.93 -12.80
CA ASP A 22 -5.37 -2.98 -11.93
C ASP A 22 -5.42 -2.39 -10.51
N ASP A 23 -6.49 -2.65 -9.78
CA ASP A 23 -6.57 -2.30 -8.36
C ASP A 23 -5.57 -3.18 -7.58
N ASP A 24 -4.29 -2.86 -7.77
CA ASP A 24 -3.11 -3.58 -7.31
C ASP A 24 -2.50 -2.91 -6.08
N GLY A 25 -3.27 -2.03 -5.44
CA GLY A 25 -2.93 -1.41 -4.17
C GLY A 25 -2.94 -2.44 -3.05
N GLU A 26 -1.85 -2.48 -2.30
CA GLU A 26 -1.73 -3.25 -1.08
C GLU A 26 -1.57 -2.26 0.08
N SER A 27 -2.33 -2.45 1.15
CA SER A 27 -2.30 -1.55 2.30
C SER A 27 -1.08 -1.84 3.18
N VAL A 28 -0.31 -0.80 3.46
CA VAL A 28 0.93 -0.85 4.24
C VAL A 28 0.80 0.05 5.45
N VAL A 29 1.09 -0.48 6.63
CA VAL A 29 1.06 0.30 7.88
C VAL A 29 2.38 1.04 8.08
N VAL A 30 2.31 2.33 8.36
CA VAL A 30 3.49 3.17 8.59
C VAL A 30 3.92 3.09 10.05
N ALA A 31 4.99 2.32 10.34
CA ALA A 31 5.51 2.18 11.70
C ALA A 31 6.48 3.30 12.13
N THR A 32 6.91 4.13 11.19
CA THR A 32 7.93 5.18 11.36
C THR A 32 7.35 6.59 11.51
N TRP A 33 6.03 6.72 11.51
CA TRP A 33 5.36 8.00 11.72
C TRP A 33 5.64 8.51 13.15
N GLU A 34 6.49 9.53 13.29
CA GLU A 34 7.07 9.96 14.56
C GLU A 34 6.01 10.25 15.64
N GLU A 35 4.99 11.04 15.30
CA GLU A 35 3.93 11.42 16.24
C GLU A 35 3.08 10.23 16.72
N LYS A 36 2.90 9.21 15.87
CA LYS A 36 2.00 8.08 16.10
C LYS A 36 2.73 6.78 16.42
N ARG A 37 4.06 6.78 16.38
CA ARG A 37 4.91 5.58 16.47
C ARG A 37 4.57 4.66 17.64
N LYS A 38 4.34 5.24 18.83
CA LYS A 38 3.99 4.46 20.03
C LYS A 38 2.61 3.79 19.92
N GLU A 39 1.64 4.51 19.36
CA GLU A 39 0.29 4.01 19.16
C GLU A 39 0.28 2.91 18.11
N VAL A 40 0.94 3.14 16.97
CA VAL A 40 1.09 2.13 15.90
C VAL A 40 1.77 0.87 16.41
N ALA A 41 2.85 1.00 17.18
CA ALA A 41 3.54 -0.14 17.77
C ALA A 41 2.61 -0.97 18.69
N ALA A 42 1.82 -0.32 19.54
CA ALA A 42 0.86 -1.01 20.41
C ALA A 42 -0.24 -1.73 19.61
N LEU A 43 -0.70 -1.16 18.50
CA LEU A 43 -1.69 -1.78 17.63
C LEU A 43 -1.12 -2.97 16.84
N LEU A 44 0.11 -2.86 16.35
CA LEU A 44 0.82 -3.97 15.72
C LEU A 44 1.02 -5.12 16.70
N ASP A 45 1.45 -4.84 17.93
CA ASP A 45 1.54 -5.82 19.00
C ASP A 45 0.19 -6.50 19.28
N ALA A 46 -0.91 -5.74 19.26
CA ALA A 46 -2.24 -6.29 19.46
C ALA A 46 -2.67 -7.23 18.32
N VAL A 47 -2.29 -6.92 17.07
CA VAL A 47 -2.50 -7.81 15.92
C VAL A 47 -1.66 -9.07 16.04
N HIS A 48 -0.38 -8.96 16.41
CA HIS A 48 0.52 -10.11 16.60
C HIS A 48 0.04 -11.05 17.70
N ARG A 49 -0.45 -10.50 18.82
CA ARG A 49 -1.04 -11.31 19.90
C ARG A 49 -2.34 -11.96 19.45
N ARG A 50 -3.17 -11.25 18.69
CA ARG A 50 -4.46 -11.75 18.20
C ARG A 50 -4.91 -11.02 16.95
N ALA A 51 -4.78 -11.69 15.81
CA ALA A 51 -5.22 -11.21 14.51
C ALA A 51 -6.77 -11.22 14.42
N THR A 52 -7.41 -10.19 14.96
CA THR A 52 -8.86 -9.99 14.86
C THR A 52 -9.20 -8.87 13.91
N ARG A 53 -10.38 -8.94 13.27
CA ARG A 53 -10.89 -7.86 12.42
C ARG A 53 -10.94 -6.51 13.14
N ALA A 54 -11.22 -6.50 14.44
CA ALA A 54 -11.23 -5.29 15.24
C ALA A 54 -9.83 -4.67 15.39
N ASN A 55 -8.81 -5.51 15.62
CA ASN A 55 -7.42 -5.04 15.72
C ASN A 55 -6.90 -4.53 14.37
N PHE A 56 -7.19 -5.23 13.27
CA PHE A 56 -6.86 -4.75 11.92
C PHE A 56 -7.52 -3.41 11.59
N ARG A 57 -8.80 -3.23 11.95
CA ARG A 57 -9.51 -1.95 11.70
C ARG A 57 -8.89 -0.76 12.42
N LYS A 58 -8.29 -0.96 13.59
CA LYS A 58 -7.61 0.11 14.31
C LYS A 58 -6.35 0.59 13.60
N LEU A 59 -5.74 -0.24 12.75
CA LEU A 59 -4.57 0.14 11.94
C LEU A 59 -4.94 1.00 10.73
N ALA A 60 -6.22 1.03 10.31
CA ALA A 60 -6.66 1.72 9.09
C ALA A 60 -6.22 3.20 8.98
N PRO A 61 -6.22 4.02 10.05
CA PRO A 61 -5.76 5.40 9.97
C PRO A 61 -4.27 5.57 9.67
N TYR A 62 -3.48 4.51 9.86
CA TYR A 62 -2.02 4.51 9.68
C TYR A 62 -1.61 3.70 8.45
N GLN A 63 -2.56 3.41 7.56
CA GLN A 63 -2.33 2.68 6.32
C GLN A 63 -2.19 3.64 5.15
N VAL A 64 -1.21 3.36 4.30
CA VAL A 64 -1.07 3.93 2.97
C VAL A 64 -1.15 2.82 1.95
N ASN A 65 -1.65 3.11 0.75
CA ASN A 65 -1.69 2.13 -0.33
C ASN A 65 -0.40 2.22 -1.15
N MET A 66 0.32 1.12 -1.25
CA MET A 66 1.46 0.98 -2.15
C MET A 66 1.10 0.06 -3.30
N ARG A 67 1.73 0.26 -4.46
CA ARG A 67 1.54 -0.65 -5.58
C ARG A 67 2.28 -1.96 -5.33
N ARG A 68 1.69 -3.09 -5.69
CA ARG A 68 2.34 -4.41 -5.55
C ARG A 68 3.71 -4.49 -6.21
N TYR A 69 3.89 -3.85 -7.37
CA TYR A 69 5.19 -3.82 -8.03
C TYR A 69 6.24 -3.02 -7.25
N GLU A 70 5.85 -2.06 -6.41
CA GLU A 70 6.76 -1.31 -5.54
C GLU A 70 7.17 -2.13 -4.32
N LEU A 71 6.24 -2.89 -3.76
CA LEU A 71 6.54 -3.87 -2.70
C LEU A 71 7.51 -4.96 -3.17
N ALA A 72 7.48 -5.31 -4.45
CA ALA A 72 8.38 -6.29 -5.05
C ALA A 72 9.78 -5.74 -5.40
N LYS A 73 10.01 -4.42 -5.30
CA LYS A 73 11.32 -3.84 -5.61
C LYS A 73 12.38 -4.29 -4.58
N PRO A 74 13.58 -4.71 -5.02
CA PRO A 74 14.69 -4.95 -4.11
C PRO A 74 14.98 -3.72 -3.26
N GLY A 75 15.17 -3.91 -1.96
CA GLY A 75 15.44 -2.81 -1.01
C GLY A 75 14.19 -2.01 -0.60
N CYS A 76 12.98 -2.45 -0.94
CA CYS A 76 11.77 -1.82 -0.44
C CYS A 76 11.73 -1.88 1.10
N PRO A 77 11.54 -0.74 1.81
CA PRO A 77 11.41 -0.71 3.27
C PRO A 77 10.13 -1.34 3.82
N ALA A 78 9.19 -1.70 2.95
CA ALA A 78 7.99 -2.44 3.34
C ALA A 78 8.27 -3.95 3.39
N GLY A 79 7.80 -4.60 4.45
CA GLY A 79 7.87 -6.05 4.58
C GLY A 79 6.58 -6.66 5.14
N PRO A 80 6.31 -7.95 4.84
CA PRO A 80 5.21 -8.67 5.48
C PRO A 80 5.54 -8.94 6.95
N GLU A 81 4.60 -8.65 7.85
CA GLU A 81 4.76 -8.88 9.30
C GLU A 81 3.75 -9.92 9.86
N ALA A 82 2.61 -10.09 9.18
CA ALA A 82 1.63 -11.15 9.42
C ALA A 82 0.84 -11.45 8.13
N ASP A 83 -0.05 -12.44 8.15
CA ASP A 83 -0.91 -12.73 6.99
C ASP A 83 -1.70 -11.47 6.60
N LYS A 84 -1.46 -10.97 5.38
CA LYS A 84 -2.06 -9.75 4.81
C LYS A 84 -1.73 -8.45 5.57
N LEU A 85 -0.61 -8.41 6.29
CA LEU A 85 -0.12 -7.20 6.94
C LEU A 85 1.27 -6.85 6.41
N PHE A 86 1.35 -5.74 5.70
CA PHE A 86 2.62 -5.12 5.33
C PHE A 86 2.91 -3.93 6.24
N VAL A 87 4.18 -3.76 6.59
CA VAL A 87 4.65 -2.67 7.46
C VAL A 87 5.80 -1.94 6.79
N TRP A 88 5.66 -0.63 6.66
CA TRP A 88 6.68 0.29 6.17
C TRP A 88 7.64 0.67 7.29
N ARG A 89 8.93 0.49 7.04
CA ARG A 89 10.03 0.82 7.96
C ARG A 89 10.95 1.93 7.43
N GLY A 90 10.61 2.56 6.30
CA GLY A 90 11.35 3.68 5.72
C GLY A 90 10.93 5.04 6.29
N GLY A 91 11.40 6.14 5.73
CA GLY A 91 10.99 7.48 6.14
C GLY A 91 9.50 7.73 5.86
N TYR A 92 8.88 8.56 6.68
CA TYR A 92 7.51 9.03 6.46
C TYR A 92 7.41 10.50 6.85
N ASP A 93 6.79 11.28 5.97
CA ASP A 93 6.52 12.69 6.15
C ASP A 93 5.01 12.92 6.05
N ASP A 94 4.45 13.73 6.93
CA ASP A 94 3.00 13.90 7.04
C ASP A 94 2.38 14.68 5.87
N GLU A 95 3.20 15.44 5.14
CA GLU A 95 2.79 16.21 3.96
C GLU A 95 3.12 15.47 2.66
N LEU A 96 4.27 14.80 2.58
CA LEU A 96 4.78 14.15 1.37
C LEU A 96 4.50 12.64 1.30
N GLY A 97 4.19 11.99 2.43
CA GLY A 97 3.92 10.56 2.51
C GLY A 97 5.19 9.71 2.67
N LEU A 98 5.25 8.58 1.94
CA LEU A 98 6.37 7.63 2.04
C LEU A 98 7.66 8.24 1.46
N VAL A 99 8.73 8.26 2.26
CA VAL A 99 10.05 8.73 1.85
C VAL A 99 10.97 7.50 1.70
N GLY A 100 11.30 7.16 0.45
CA GLY A 100 12.25 6.09 0.14
C GLY A 100 13.69 6.62 0.09
N ASP A 101 14.66 5.79 0.51
CA ASP A 101 16.10 6.09 0.39
C ASP A 101 16.60 6.06 -1.07
N ASN A 102 15.77 5.59 -1.99
CA ASN A 102 16.05 5.70 -3.43
C ASN A 102 15.39 6.97 -3.95
N ALA A 103 16.24 7.97 -4.19
CA ALA A 103 15.94 9.25 -4.80
C ALA A 103 15.45 9.11 -6.25
N ASP A 104 14.30 8.46 -6.45
CA ASP A 104 13.47 8.59 -7.64
C ASP A 104 12.05 8.15 -7.29
N VAL A 105 11.09 8.98 -7.69
CA VAL A 105 9.63 8.86 -7.50
C VAL A 105 9.09 9.56 -6.24
N LEU A 106 8.96 10.88 -6.39
CA LEU A 106 7.80 11.63 -5.90
C LEU A 106 6.50 10.87 -6.25
N LEU A 107 5.91 10.17 -5.28
CA LEU A 107 4.53 9.71 -5.34
C LEU A 107 3.63 10.88 -4.93
N LEU A 108 3.34 11.77 -5.87
CA LEU A 108 2.22 12.71 -5.75
C LEU A 108 0.96 12.04 -6.31
N VAL A 109 -0.06 11.96 -5.46
CA VAL A 109 -1.43 11.48 -5.70
C VAL A 109 -2.17 12.36 -6.70
#